data_AF-A0A2N9MQH6-F1
#
_entry.id   AF-A0A2N9MQH6-F1
#
_cell.length_a   1.000
_cell.length_b   1.000
_cell.length_c   1.000
_cell.angle_alpha   90.00
_cell.angle_beta   90.00
_cell.angle_gamma   90.00
#
_symmetry.space_group_name_H-M   'P 1'
#
loop_
_entity.id
_entity.type
_entity.pdbx_description
1 polymer ?
#
loop_
_entity_poly.entity_id
_entity_poly.type
_entity_poly.pdbx_seq_one_letter_code
_entity_poly.pdbx_strand_id
1 'polypeptide(L)'
;MGERRRGHHAIQSVQLVGQRLTAITYGYGGGVSLTGPIIPAGGLAPYLSLFDASGNFLVSTYYGVTCPSGANTFNGNCYDVEMDGGLLAPGTYQISITAWENLSDAENQGTGTLADGFTGLGNLGTGDRALDYAFDVVLTSNATAPEPGSLTSLALAAALCGASRLLRQRR
;
A
#
# COMPACT_ATOMS: atom_id res chain seq x y z
N MET A 1 -13.11 -5.95 -3.83
CA MET A 1 -11.79 -5.46 -4.31
C MET A 1 -11.92 -5.34 -5.81
N GLY A 2 -12.10 -4.11 -6.33
CA GLY A 2 -12.42 -3.88 -7.74
C GLY A 2 -11.29 -3.07 -8.38
N GLU A 3 -10.47 -3.74 -9.17
CA GLU A 3 -9.39 -3.13 -9.94
C GLU A 3 -9.98 -2.41 -11.16
N ARG A 4 -9.78 -1.10 -11.28
CA ARG A 4 -10.14 -0.34 -12.48
C ARG A 4 -8.89 -0.20 -13.36
N ARG A 5 -8.66 -1.17 -14.24
CA ARG A 5 -7.61 -1.10 -15.27
C ARG A 5 -8.08 -0.19 -16.41
N ARG A 6 -7.61 1.07 -16.45
CA ARG A 6 -7.76 1.97 -17.61
C ARG A 6 -6.46 2.73 -17.79
N GLY A 7 -5.75 2.47 -18.88
CA GLY A 7 -4.50 3.18 -19.22
C GLY A 7 -3.27 2.65 -18.48
N HIS A 8 -2.12 3.17 -18.85
CA HIS A 8 -0.75 2.78 -18.45
C HIS A 8 -0.42 2.99 -16.95
N HIS A 9 -1.42 2.86 -16.08
CA HIS A 9 -1.35 2.99 -14.64
C HIS A 9 -2.49 2.21 -13.98
N ALA A 10 -2.27 1.75 -12.75
CA ALA A 10 -3.32 1.20 -11.90
C ALA A 10 -3.29 1.90 -10.54
N ILE A 11 -4.46 2.02 -9.92
CA ILE A 11 -4.63 2.63 -8.59
C ILE A 11 -5.27 1.61 -7.67
N GLN A 12 -4.67 1.41 -6.51
CA GLN A 12 -5.17 0.54 -5.45
C GLN A 12 -5.41 1.34 -4.18
N SER A 13 -6.59 1.17 -3.59
CA SER A 13 -6.88 1.72 -2.27
C SER A 13 -6.48 0.75 -1.18
N VAL A 14 -5.88 1.27 -0.10
CA VAL A 14 -5.43 0.53 1.08
C VAL A 14 -6.02 1.19 2.32
N GLN A 15 -6.67 0.39 3.17
CA GLN A 15 -7.17 0.85 4.46
C GLN A 15 -6.12 0.60 5.55
N LEU A 16 -5.75 1.64 6.28
CA LEU A 16 -4.79 1.57 7.38
C LEU A 16 -5.46 1.88 8.71
N VAL A 17 -4.89 1.33 9.78
CA VAL A 17 -5.38 1.47 11.16
C VAL A 17 -4.26 1.91 12.12
N GLY A 18 -3.30 2.71 11.64
CA GLY A 18 -2.11 3.08 12.43
C GLY A 18 -0.95 2.11 12.21
N GLN A 19 -0.56 1.89 10.96
CA GLN A 19 0.44 0.88 10.58
C GLN A 19 1.54 1.55 9.75
N ARG A 20 2.73 0.94 9.77
CA ARG A 20 3.76 1.28 8.78
C ARG A 20 3.47 0.56 7.48
N LEU A 21 3.47 1.30 6.38
CA LEU A 21 3.20 0.80 5.04
C LEU A 21 4.50 0.67 4.25
N THR A 22 4.72 -0.50 3.65
CA THR A 22 5.74 -0.73 2.63
C THR A 22 5.08 -1.34 1.41
N ALA A 23 5.54 -0.99 0.21
CA ALA A 23 5.08 -1.61 -1.03
C ALA A 23 6.26 -2.08 -1.88
N ILE A 24 6.17 -3.30 -2.41
CA ILE A 24 7.25 -3.96 -3.17
C ILE A 24 6.72 -4.33 -4.54
N THR A 25 7.44 -3.98 -5.60
CA THR A 25 7.02 -4.27 -6.98
C THR A 25 7.73 -5.47 -7.58
N TYR A 26 7.09 -6.04 -8.59
CA TYR A 26 7.61 -7.07 -9.47
C TYR A 26 7.14 -6.76 -10.89
N GLY A 27 8.05 -6.63 -11.85
CA GLY A 27 7.69 -6.25 -13.21
C GLY A 27 8.84 -6.46 -14.19
N TYR A 28 9.67 -5.44 -14.40
CA TYR A 28 10.71 -5.48 -15.43
C TYR A 28 11.72 -6.62 -15.21
N GLY A 29 12.18 -6.81 -13.97
CA GLY A 29 13.02 -7.96 -13.60
C GLY A 29 12.23 -9.25 -13.40
N GLY A 30 10.92 -9.14 -13.20
CA GLY A 30 10.07 -10.22 -12.71
C GLY A 30 10.41 -10.58 -11.27
N GLY A 31 9.93 -11.72 -10.81
CA GLY A 31 10.20 -12.15 -9.44
C GLY A 31 9.22 -13.17 -8.91
N VAL A 32 9.31 -13.40 -7.60
CA VAL A 32 8.32 -14.14 -6.83
C VAL A 32 7.76 -13.18 -5.80
N SER A 33 6.46 -12.92 -5.89
CA SER A 33 5.76 -12.11 -4.89
C SER A 33 5.85 -12.74 -3.51
N LEU A 34 5.71 -11.93 -2.46
CA LEU A 34 5.66 -12.40 -1.07
C LEU A 34 4.51 -13.38 -0.82
N THR A 35 3.49 -13.36 -1.67
CA THR A 35 2.35 -14.29 -1.61
C THR A 35 2.58 -15.59 -2.40
N GLY A 36 3.69 -15.73 -3.13
CA GLY A 36 4.10 -16.94 -3.85
C GLY A 36 3.92 -16.95 -5.38
N PRO A 37 3.01 -16.19 -6.02
CA PRO A 37 2.95 -16.08 -7.47
C PRO A 37 4.27 -15.63 -8.11
N ILE A 38 4.64 -16.29 -9.21
CA ILE A 38 5.75 -15.92 -10.08
C ILE A 38 5.26 -14.86 -11.05
N ILE A 39 5.99 -13.74 -11.10
CA ILE A 39 5.77 -12.65 -12.05
C ILE A 39 6.86 -12.74 -13.13
N PRO A 40 6.48 -12.95 -14.40
CA PRO A 40 7.47 -13.05 -15.47
C PRO A 40 8.19 -11.72 -15.68
N ALA A 41 9.44 -11.80 -16.10
CA ALA A 41 10.23 -10.62 -16.45
C ALA A 41 9.75 -10.00 -17.76
N GLY A 42 10.06 -8.71 -17.94
CA GLY A 42 9.74 -7.99 -19.18
C GLY A 42 8.46 -7.17 -19.14
N GLY A 43 7.88 -6.96 -17.95
CA GLY A 43 6.87 -5.92 -17.73
C GLY A 43 7.45 -4.50 -17.79
N LEU A 44 6.73 -3.56 -17.18
CA LEU A 44 7.18 -2.17 -17.02
C LEU A 44 8.25 -2.05 -15.92
N ALA A 45 9.09 -1.02 -15.98
CA ALA A 45 9.89 -0.58 -14.83
C ALA A 45 8.95 0.20 -13.90
N PRO A 46 8.59 -0.34 -12.73
CA PRO A 46 7.52 0.22 -11.92
C PRO A 46 7.94 1.46 -11.14
N TYR A 47 6.97 2.35 -10.99
CA TYR A 47 7.06 3.54 -10.17
C TYR A 47 5.82 3.62 -9.29
N LEU A 48 6.03 3.78 -7.98
CA LEU A 48 4.93 3.89 -7.02
C LEU A 48 4.84 5.32 -6.49
N SER A 49 3.60 5.81 -6.36
CA SER A 49 3.29 7.04 -5.64
C SER A 49 2.16 6.76 -4.65
N LEU A 50 2.28 7.31 -3.43
CA LEU A 50 1.32 7.18 -2.34
C LEU A 50 0.56 8.50 -2.14
N PHE A 51 -0.75 8.39 -1.95
CA PHE A 51 -1.65 9.51 -1.70
C PHE A 51 -2.53 9.25 -0.48
N ASP A 52 -2.93 10.33 0.20
CA ASP A 52 -3.94 10.27 1.26
C ASP A 52 -5.38 10.16 0.69
N ALA A 53 -6.37 10.13 1.59
CA ALA A 53 -7.78 10.02 1.22
C ALA A 53 -8.31 11.20 0.38
N SER A 54 -7.65 12.36 0.45
CA SER A 54 -8.00 13.55 -0.35
C SER A 54 -7.25 13.58 -1.68
N GLY A 55 -6.38 12.60 -1.92
CA GLY A 55 -5.53 12.54 -3.11
C GLY A 55 -4.25 13.37 -2.99
N ASN A 56 -3.88 13.88 -1.81
CA ASN A 56 -2.62 14.62 -1.65
C ASN A 56 -1.44 13.66 -1.72
N PHE A 57 -0.39 14.04 -2.44
CA PHE A 57 0.85 13.27 -2.54
C PHE A 57 1.58 13.19 -1.19
N LEU A 58 2.09 12.00 -0.86
CA LEU A 58 2.85 11.74 0.37
C LEU A 58 4.30 11.36 0.08
N VAL A 59 4.51 10.33 -0.74
CA VAL A 59 5.85 9.79 -1.05
C VAL A 59 5.82 8.97 -2.34
N SER A 60 6.99 8.77 -2.94
CA SER A 60 7.20 7.92 -4.12
C SER A 60 8.49 7.11 -4.02
N THR A 61 8.72 6.27 -5.02
CA THR A 61 9.95 5.49 -5.19
C THR A 61 11.08 6.28 -5.87
N TYR A 62 10.96 7.61 -6.01
CA TYR A 62 12.03 8.43 -6.58
C TYR A 62 13.31 8.43 -5.75
N TYR A 63 13.17 8.33 -4.42
CA TYR A 63 14.28 8.38 -3.47
C TYR A 63 14.61 6.99 -2.93
N GLY A 64 15.49 6.29 -3.64
CA GLY A 64 16.06 5.02 -3.16
C GLY A 64 15.57 3.82 -3.98
N VAL A 65 16.49 3.24 -4.74
CA VAL A 65 16.30 1.99 -5.49
C VAL A 65 17.26 0.95 -4.92
N THR A 66 16.77 0.16 -3.98
CA THR A 66 17.40 -1.12 -3.60
C THR A 66 16.53 -2.23 -4.13
N CYS A 67 17.15 -3.28 -4.67
CA CYS A 67 16.40 -4.39 -5.22
C CYS A 67 15.57 -5.04 -4.12
N PRO A 68 14.23 -4.99 -4.19
CA PRO A 68 13.41 -5.45 -3.10
C PRO A 68 13.41 -6.98 -3.02
N SER A 69 13.04 -7.49 -1.86
CA SER A 69 12.97 -8.94 -1.63
C SER A 69 11.99 -9.60 -2.62
N GLY A 70 12.43 -10.68 -3.25
CA GLY A 70 11.65 -11.45 -4.22
C GLY A 70 11.69 -10.90 -5.65
N ALA A 71 12.17 -9.68 -5.88
CA ALA A 71 12.39 -9.16 -7.22
C ALA A 71 13.72 -9.66 -7.80
N ASN A 72 13.76 -9.79 -9.13
CA ASN A 72 14.94 -10.22 -9.86
C ASN A 72 15.65 -9.06 -10.55
N THR A 73 16.91 -9.28 -10.92
CA THR A 73 17.67 -8.32 -11.75
C THR A 73 17.53 -8.65 -13.23
N PHE A 74 17.58 -7.61 -14.07
CA PHE A 74 17.67 -7.73 -15.52
C PHE A 74 18.99 -7.10 -15.99
N ASN A 75 19.84 -7.89 -16.66
CA ASN A 75 21.20 -7.47 -17.06
C ASN A 75 22.01 -6.86 -15.90
N GLY A 76 21.92 -7.46 -14.71
CA GLY A 76 22.64 -7.01 -13.52
C GLY A 76 22.09 -5.75 -12.84
N ASN A 77 21.00 -5.19 -13.34
CA ASN A 77 20.34 -4.02 -12.76
C ASN A 77 18.99 -4.41 -12.15
N CYS A 78 18.60 -3.78 -11.05
CA CYS A 78 17.26 -3.93 -10.50
C CYS A 78 16.40 -2.74 -10.91
N TYR A 79 15.25 -3.05 -11.50
CA TYR A 79 14.30 -2.06 -12.00
C TYR A 79 13.02 -2.03 -11.16
N ASP A 80 12.83 -3.04 -10.32
CA ASP A 80 11.77 -3.12 -9.34
C ASP A 80 12.16 -2.34 -8.07
N VAL A 81 11.14 -1.84 -7.36
CA VAL A 81 11.28 -0.81 -6.33
C VAL A 81 10.58 -1.19 -5.04
N GLU A 82 11.10 -0.66 -3.92
CA GLU A 82 10.43 -0.66 -2.62
C GLU A 82 10.03 0.78 -2.28
N MET A 83 8.79 0.99 -1.86
CA MET A 83 8.30 2.26 -1.32
C MET A 83 8.09 2.12 0.18
N ASP A 84 8.76 2.95 0.98
CA ASP A 84 8.46 3.10 2.42
C ASP A 84 7.50 4.29 2.62
N GLY A 85 6.26 3.99 2.97
CA GLY A 85 5.23 4.98 3.30
C GLY A 85 5.32 5.51 4.73
N GLY A 86 6.20 4.95 5.55
CA GLY A 86 6.32 5.30 6.96
C GLY A 86 5.08 4.91 7.78
N LEU A 87 5.03 5.40 9.02
CA LEU A 87 3.89 5.20 9.92
C LEU A 87 2.75 6.15 9.55
N LEU A 88 1.62 5.59 9.14
CA LEU A 88 0.46 6.34 8.68
C LEU A 88 -0.69 6.23 9.68
N ALA A 89 -1.43 7.32 9.84
CA ALA A 89 -2.62 7.36 10.68
C ALA A 89 -3.70 6.40 10.15
N PRO A 90 -4.68 6.01 10.99
CA PRO A 90 -5.86 5.31 10.51
C PRO A 90 -6.56 6.09 9.39
N GLY A 91 -6.83 5.46 8.26
CA GLY A 91 -7.38 6.13 7.10
C GLY A 91 -7.36 5.29 5.83
N THR A 92 -7.92 5.84 4.75
CA THR A 92 -7.81 5.27 3.40
C THR A 92 -6.68 5.97 2.66
N TYR A 93 -5.83 5.20 2.02
CA TYR A 93 -4.73 5.68 1.20
C TYR A 93 -4.83 5.08 -0.19
N GLN A 94 -4.22 5.74 -1.17
CA GLN A 94 -4.20 5.29 -2.55
C GLN A 94 -2.74 5.11 -3.00
N ILE A 95 -2.43 3.97 -3.58
CA ILE A 95 -1.16 3.71 -4.24
C ILE A 95 -1.43 3.68 -5.73
N SER A 96 -0.69 4.48 -6.49
CA SER A 96 -0.62 4.32 -7.95
C SER A 96 0.63 3.58 -8.34
N ILE A 97 0.51 2.67 -9.30
CA ILE A 97 1.63 2.09 -10.02
C ILE A 97 1.62 2.60 -11.46
N THR A 98 2.76 3.09 -11.92
CA THR A 98 2.98 3.59 -13.29
C THR A 98 4.30 3.05 -13.84
N ALA A 99 4.56 3.30 -15.13
CA ALA A 99 5.90 3.14 -15.68
C ALA A 99 6.81 4.27 -15.16
N TRP A 100 8.10 3.96 -14.94
CA TRP A 100 9.13 4.94 -14.62
C TRP A 100 9.03 6.18 -15.53
N GLU A 101 9.19 7.37 -14.95
CA GLU A 101 8.96 8.72 -15.53
C GLU A 101 7.49 9.16 -15.65
N ASN A 102 6.52 8.25 -15.58
CA ASN A 102 5.09 8.62 -15.51
C ASN A 102 4.70 9.06 -14.09
N LEU A 103 5.31 10.13 -13.61
CA LEU A 103 5.08 10.67 -12.26
C LEU A 103 3.68 11.24 -12.15
N SER A 104 3.15 11.28 -10.92
CA SER A 104 1.93 12.04 -10.67
C SER A 104 2.18 13.54 -10.82
N ASP A 105 1.19 14.27 -11.34
CA ASP A 105 1.33 15.73 -11.45
C ASP A 105 1.43 16.40 -10.08
N ALA A 106 0.76 15.84 -9.07
CA ALA A 106 0.86 16.30 -7.68
C ALA A 106 2.29 16.25 -7.14
N GLU A 107 3.04 15.19 -7.47
CA GLU A 107 4.45 15.06 -7.14
C GLU A 107 5.33 16.01 -7.97
N ASN A 108 5.16 15.97 -9.29
CA ASN A 108 6.04 16.69 -10.22
C ASN A 108 5.93 18.22 -10.08
N GLN A 109 4.75 18.72 -9.75
CA GLN A 109 4.50 20.15 -9.54
C GLN A 109 4.61 20.57 -8.07
N GLY A 110 4.67 19.61 -7.14
CA GLY A 110 4.62 19.83 -5.69
C GLY A 110 3.30 20.41 -5.18
N THR A 111 2.27 20.47 -6.02
CA THR A 111 0.92 20.96 -5.72
C THR A 111 -0.11 20.16 -6.52
N GLY A 112 -1.35 20.10 -6.04
CA GLY A 112 -2.42 19.35 -6.70
C GLY A 112 -2.73 18.02 -5.99
N THR A 113 -3.44 17.14 -6.69
CA THR A 113 -3.93 15.87 -6.19
C THR A 113 -3.81 14.76 -7.23
N LEU A 114 -4.03 13.51 -6.82
CA LEU A 114 -4.15 12.36 -7.73
C LEU A 114 -5.14 12.58 -8.89
N ALA A 115 -6.17 13.43 -8.69
CA ALA A 115 -7.17 13.71 -9.73
C ALA A 115 -6.61 14.54 -10.90
N ASP A 116 -5.50 15.24 -10.71
CA ASP A 116 -4.85 16.03 -11.76
C ASP A 116 -4.16 15.14 -12.80
N GLY A 117 -3.85 13.90 -12.41
CA GLY A 117 -3.35 12.87 -13.30
C GLY A 117 -1.84 12.67 -13.19
N PHE A 118 -1.24 12.32 -14.32
CA PHE A 118 0.15 11.92 -14.45
C PHE A 118 0.75 12.60 -15.67
N THR A 119 2.07 12.76 -15.65
CA THR A 119 2.83 13.45 -16.72
C THR A 119 2.63 12.82 -18.10
N GLY A 120 2.15 11.56 -18.15
CA GLY A 120 1.99 10.81 -19.39
C GLY A 120 3.31 10.40 -20.03
N LEU A 121 4.42 10.65 -19.31
CA LEU A 121 5.75 10.20 -19.67
C LEU A 121 5.89 8.72 -19.29
N GLY A 122 7.07 8.16 -19.51
CA GLY A 122 7.36 6.77 -19.21
C GLY A 122 7.08 5.81 -20.37
N ASN A 123 7.89 4.76 -20.41
CA ASN A 123 7.94 3.83 -21.52
C ASN A 123 7.70 2.40 -21.01
N LEU A 124 6.80 1.68 -21.67
CA LEU A 124 6.61 0.24 -21.45
C LEU A 124 7.74 -0.61 -22.05
N GLY A 125 8.71 0.03 -22.73
CA GLY A 125 9.73 -0.60 -23.55
C GLY A 125 9.25 -0.84 -24.98
N THR A 126 10.17 -1.17 -25.88
CA THR A 126 9.84 -1.56 -27.26
C THR A 126 9.38 -3.01 -27.34
N GLY A 127 8.36 -3.27 -28.17
CA GLY A 127 7.66 -4.56 -28.27
C GLY A 127 6.47 -4.58 -27.32
N ASP A 128 5.42 -5.32 -27.66
CA ASP A 128 4.21 -5.49 -26.85
C ASP A 128 4.54 -6.14 -25.49
N ARG A 129 5.16 -5.38 -24.59
CA ARG A 129 5.46 -5.83 -23.25
C ARG A 129 4.13 -5.97 -22.54
N ALA A 130 3.86 -7.21 -22.17
CA ALA A 130 2.69 -7.54 -21.40
C ALA A 130 2.68 -6.68 -20.13
N LEU A 131 1.48 -6.31 -19.68
CA LEU A 131 1.26 -5.63 -18.40
C LEU A 131 1.44 -6.62 -17.24
N ASP A 132 2.55 -7.37 -17.29
CA ASP A 132 2.97 -8.36 -16.32
C ASP A 132 3.71 -7.62 -15.22
N TYR A 133 2.91 -7.10 -14.29
CA TYR A 133 3.41 -6.49 -13.07
C TYR A 133 2.53 -6.91 -11.89
N ALA A 134 3.12 -6.87 -10.71
CA ALA A 134 2.41 -6.97 -9.45
C ALA A 134 3.12 -6.09 -8.42
N PHE A 135 2.44 -5.81 -7.32
CA PHE A 135 3.11 -5.32 -6.14
C PHE A 135 2.40 -5.84 -4.89
N ASP A 136 3.19 -6.09 -3.86
CA ASP A 136 2.68 -6.45 -2.55
C ASP A 136 2.62 -5.22 -1.65
N VAL A 137 1.59 -5.16 -0.80
CA VAL A 137 1.47 -4.15 0.25
C VAL A 137 1.70 -4.83 1.59
N VAL A 138 2.76 -4.44 2.27
CA VAL A 138 3.16 -4.96 3.58
C VAL A 138 2.78 -3.94 4.65
N LEU A 139 1.92 -4.38 5.58
CA LEU A 139 1.47 -3.56 6.70
C LEU A 139 2.05 -4.11 8.00
N THR A 140 2.77 -3.28 8.73
CA THR A 140 3.33 -3.64 10.03
C THR A 140 2.71 -2.81 11.15
N SER A 141 2.07 -3.49 12.10
CA SER A 141 1.43 -2.86 13.25
C SER A 141 2.48 -2.41 14.27
N ASN A 142 2.47 -1.13 14.65
CA ASN A 142 3.06 -0.71 15.91
C ASN A 142 2.00 -0.95 16.99
N ALA A 143 2.00 -2.15 17.57
CA ALA A 143 0.97 -2.58 18.50
C ALA A 143 0.91 -1.69 19.75
N THR A 144 0.07 -0.66 19.73
CA THR A 144 -0.51 -0.04 20.93
C THR A 144 -1.90 0.50 20.61
N ALA A 145 -2.72 -0.27 19.89
CA ALA A 145 -4.16 0.01 19.83
C ALA A 145 -4.78 -0.49 21.14
N PRO A 146 -5.47 0.36 21.94
CA PRO A 146 -6.30 -0.13 23.03
C PRO A 146 -7.39 -1.01 22.44
N GLU A 147 -7.49 -2.26 22.90
CA GLU A 147 -8.57 -3.18 22.51
C GLU A 147 -9.93 -2.47 22.66
N PRO A 148 -10.69 -2.27 21.58
CA PRO A 148 -11.98 -1.61 21.65
C PRO A 148 -12.96 -2.54 22.38
N GLY A 149 -13.11 -2.32 23.69
CA GLY A 149 -14.23 -2.84 24.46
C GLY A 149 -13.91 -3.71 25.67
N SER A 150 -12.64 -4.00 25.98
CA SER A 150 -12.28 -4.84 27.15
C SER A 150 -12.70 -4.20 28.48
N LEU A 151 -12.66 -2.87 28.57
CA LEU A 151 -13.12 -2.14 29.76
C LEU A 151 -14.64 -2.15 29.90
N THR A 152 -15.37 -2.04 28.79
CA THR A 152 -16.84 -2.06 28.80
C THR A 152 -17.40 -3.45 29.14
N SER A 153 -16.76 -4.52 28.66
CA SER A 153 -17.18 -5.89 28.99
C SER A 153 -16.83 -6.28 30.43
N LEU A 154 -15.69 -5.85 30.98
CA LEU A 154 -15.39 -6.02 32.41
C LEU A 154 -16.35 -5.24 33.31
N ALA A 155 -16.69 -3.99 32.95
CA ALA A 155 -17.62 -3.17 33.72
C ALA A 155 -19.04 -3.78 33.75
N LEU A 156 -19.51 -4.31 32.62
CA LEU A 156 -20.82 -4.96 32.53
C LEU A 156 -20.87 -6.27 33.34
N ALA A 157 -19.79 -7.06 33.30
CA ALA A 157 -19.68 -8.30 34.07
C ALA A 157 -19.67 -8.04 35.59
N ALA A 158 -18.96 -6.99 36.04
CA ALA A 158 -18.93 -6.60 37.46
C ALA A 158 -20.31 -6.13 37.97
N ALA A 159 -21.05 -5.36 37.16
CA ALA A 159 -22.40 -4.90 37.51
C ALA A 159 -23.41 -6.05 37.67
N LEU A 160 -23.36 -7.05 36.79
CA LEU A 160 -24.22 -8.24 36.85
C LEU A 160 -23.90 -9.12 38.07
N CYS A 161 -22.61 -9.27 38.42
CA CYS A 161 -22.18 -9.96 39.63
C CYS A 161 -22.57 -9.23 40.92
N GLY A 162 -22.56 -7.91 40.94
CA GLY A 162 -23.03 -7.10 42.08
C GLY A 162 -24.55 -7.20 42.29
N ALA A 163 -25.33 -7.10 41.21
CA ALA A 163 -26.79 -7.18 41.27
C ALA A 163 -27.30 -8.56 41.72
N SER A 164 -26.66 -9.64 41.28
CA SER A 164 -27.02 -11.01 41.68
C SER A 164 -26.79 -11.29 43.17
N ARG A 165 -25.76 -10.69 43.78
CA ARG A 165 -25.52 -10.79 45.23
C ARG A 165 -26.57 -10.03 46.05
N LEU A 166 -26.98 -8.84 45.61
CA LEU A 166 -27.98 -8.02 46.30
C LEU A 166 -29.39 -8.63 46.23
N LEU A 167 -29.74 -9.25 45.10
CA LEU A 167 -31.02 -9.95 44.94
C LEU A 167 -31.11 -11.22 45.80
N ARG A 168 -29.97 -11.86 46.07
CA ARG A 168 -29.90 -13.08 46.90
C ARG A 168 -29.95 -12.79 48.40
N GLN A 169 -29.60 -11.58 48.83
CA GLN A 169 -29.70 -11.15 50.23
C GLN A 169 -31.09 -10.62 50.62
N ARG A 170 -32.00 -10.43 49.65
CA ARG A 170 -33.36 -9.91 49.86
C ARG A 170 -34.46 -10.98 49.83
N ARG A 171 -34.09 -12.27 49.76
CA ARG A 171 -34.97 -13.43 49.95
C ARG A 171 -34.57 -14.16 51.22
#